data_AF-A0A947AF01-F1
#
_entry.id   AF-A0A947AF01-F1
#
_cell.length_a   1.000
_cell.length_b   1.000
_cell.length_c   1.000
_cell.angle_alpha   90.00
_cell.angle_beta   90.00
_cell.angle_gamma   90.00
#
_symmetry.space_group_name_H-M   'P 1'
#
loop_
_entity.id
_entity.type
_entity.pdbx_description
1 polymer ?
#
loop_
_entity_poly.entity_id
_entity_poly.type
_entity_poly.pdbx_seq_one_letter_code
_entity_poly.pdbx_strand_id
1 'polypeptide(L)' 'GFILSDHADWPGLLRTISDTGAERVVASHGSAQILTRYLQERGLDTDVMTTSPWDESEDVQE' A
#
# COMPACT_ATOMS: atom_id res chain seq x y z
N GLY A 1 -28.35 2.99 -9.00
CA GLY A 1 -27.38 2.17 -8.22
C GLY A 1 -26.21 3.04 -7.84
N PHE A 2 -25.42 2.64 -6.86
CA PHE A 2 -24.16 3.31 -6.49
C PHE A 2 -22.96 2.47 -6.94
N ILE A 3 -21.85 3.13 -7.26
CA ILE A 3 -20.59 2.49 -7.63
C ILE A 3 -19.85 2.12 -6.34
N LEU A 4 -19.34 0.90 -6.27
CA LEU A 4 -18.53 0.43 -5.15
C LEU A 4 -17.04 0.49 -5.55
N SER A 5 -16.21 1.01 -4.63
CA SER A 5 -14.76 0.98 -4.76
C SER A 5 -14.21 -0.37 -4.31
N ASP A 6 -13.21 -0.88 -5.03
CA ASP A 6 -12.43 -2.07 -4.70
C ASP A 6 -11.16 -1.75 -3.89
N HIS A 7 -10.75 -0.47 -3.82
CA HIS A 7 -9.63 -0.04 -2.99
C HIS A 7 -9.92 -0.09 -1.48
N ALA A 8 -8.91 -0.50 -0.71
CA ALA A 8 -8.92 -0.40 0.75
C ALA A 8 -8.93 1.07 1.21
N ASP A 9 -9.67 1.34 2.27
CA ASP A 9 -9.66 2.64 2.93
C ASP A 9 -8.47 2.77 3.90
N TRP A 10 -8.15 4.02 4.25
CA TRP A 10 -6.98 4.31 5.07
C TRP A 10 -7.04 3.70 6.48
N PRO A 11 -8.14 3.81 7.24
CA PRO A 11 -8.23 3.18 8.56
C PRO A 11 -8.12 1.65 8.50
N GLY A 12 -8.77 1.00 7.51
CA GLY A 12 -8.70 -0.45 7.34
C GLY A 12 -7.29 -0.92 7.04
N LEU A 13 -6.55 -0.17 6.22
CA LEU A 13 -5.16 -0.47 5.89
C LEU A 13 -4.23 -0.36 7.11
N LEU A 14 -4.33 0.73 7.89
CA LEU A 14 -3.53 0.91 9.11
C LEU A 14 -3.83 -0.16 10.16
N ARG A 15 -5.11 -0.50 10.33
CA ARG A 15 -5.51 -1.58 11.24
C ARG A 15 -4.90 -2.90 10.80
N THR A 16 -4.95 -3.23 9.52
CA THR A 16 -4.39 -4.48 9.00
C THR A 16 -2.90 -4.57 9.28
N ILE A 17 -2.14 -3.50 9.03
CA ILE A 17 -0.71 -3.44 9.34
C ILE A 17 -0.47 -3.69 10.83
N SER A 18 -1.23 -3.04 11.71
CA SER A 18 -1.10 -3.25 13.15
C SER A 18 -1.47 -4.67 13.58
N ASP A 19 -2.58 -5.21 13.08
CA ASP A 19 -3.10 -6.54 13.43
C ASP A 19 -2.15 -7.66 12.96
N THR A 20 -1.41 -7.44 11.87
CA THR A 20 -0.40 -8.40 11.38
C THR A 20 0.89 -8.39 12.18
N GLY A 21 1.21 -7.30 12.89
CA GLY A 21 2.49 -7.16 13.59
C GLY A 21 3.72 -7.19 12.67
N ALA A 22 3.56 -6.78 11.40
CA ALA A 22 4.63 -6.83 10.42
C ALA A 22 5.84 -5.98 10.86
N GLU A 23 7.03 -6.59 10.85
CA GLU A 23 8.28 -5.91 11.18
C GLU A 23 8.73 -4.94 10.07
N ARG A 24 8.35 -5.23 8.83
CA ARG A 24 8.63 -4.41 7.66
C ARG A 24 7.41 -4.34 6.74
N VAL A 25 7.09 -3.15 6.24
CA VAL A 25 5.99 -2.91 5.30
C VAL A 25 6.52 -2.31 4.01
N VAL A 26 6.24 -2.93 2.87
CA VAL A 26 6.62 -2.38 1.56
C VAL A 26 5.35 -2.06 0.79
N ALA A 27 5.16 -0.79 0.44
CA ALA A 27 3.96 -0.31 -0.23
C ALA A 27 4.18 -0.16 -1.73
N SER A 28 3.19 -0.46 -2.55
CA SER A 28 3.20 -0.27 -4.00
C SER A 28 1.94 0.45 -4.48
N HIS A 29 2.02 1.07 -5.66
CA HIS A 29 0.93 1.81 -6.31
C HIS A 29 0.28 2.92 -5.43
N GLY A 30 -0.70 3.62 -6.00
CA GLY A 30 -1.52 4.59 -5.26
C GLY A 30 -0.73 5.65 -4.49
N SER A 31 -1.10 5.86 -3.23
CA SER A 31 -0.46 6.84 -2.32
C SER A 31 0.65 6.22 -1.46
N ALA A 32 1.42 5.27 -2.01
CA ALA A 32 2.45 4.52 -1.28
C ALA A 32 3.42 5.41 -0.50
N GLN A 33 3.91 6.51 -1.09
CA GLN A 33 4.86 7.42 -0.42
C GLN A 33 4.27 8.07 0.85
N ILE A 34 2.96 8.37 0.83
CA ILE A 34 2.26 8.96 1.97
C ILE A 34 2.14 7.93 3.10
N LEU A 35 1.78 6.69 2.75
CA LEU A 35 1.71 5.58 3.69
C LEU A 35 3.06 5.28 4.33
N THR A 36 4.10 5.08 3.51
CA THR A 36 5.47 4.82 3.97
C THR A 36 5.92 5.90 4.95
N ARG A 37 5.78 7.18 4.60
CA ARG A 37 6.14 8.28 5.50
C ARG A 37 5.37 8.23 6.83
N TYR A 38 4.05 8.01 6.77
CA TYR A 38 3.20 7.95 7.96
C TYR A 38 3.64 6.83 8.92
N LEU A 39 4.02 5.68 8.39
CA LEU A 39 4.45 4.51 9.18
C LEU A 39 5.88 4.68 9.72
N GLN A 40 6.78 5.29 8.94
CA GLN A 40 8.14 5.63 9.40
C GLN A 40 8.11 6.60 10.58
N GLU A 41 7.23 7.61 10.56
CA GLU A 41 7.02 8.52 11.69
C GLU A 41 6.56 7.81 12.97
N ARG A 42 6.08 6.56 12.87
CA ARG A 42 5.68 5.67 13.98
C ARG A 42 6.72 4.61 14.31
N GLY A 43 7.89 4.66 13.68
CA GLY A 43 9.01 3.76 13.94
C GLY A 43 8.96 2.41 13.22
N LEU A 44 8.06 2.25 12.23
CA LEU A 44 8.05 1.05 11.39
C LEU A 44 9.08 1.16 10.26
N ASP A 45 9.79 0.06 10.00
CA ASP A 45 10.62 -0.08 8.79
C ASP A 45 9.71 -0.19 7.58
N THR A 46 9.74 0.81 6.70
CA THR A 46 8.90 0.80 5.50
C THR A 46 9.60 1.38 4.29
N ASP A 47 9.22 0.89 3.12
CA ASP A 47 9.78 1.28 1.83
C ASP A 47 8.69 1.27 0.73
N VAL A 48 9.00 1.82 -0.44
CA VAL A 48 8.10 1.81 -1.61
C VAL A 48 8.66 0.86 -2.67
N MET A 49 7.85 -0.08 -3.14
CA MET A 49 8.20 -0.91 -4.28
C MET A 49 8.25 -0.04 -5.53
N THR A 50 9.43 0.07 -6.12
CA THR A 50 9.58 0.64 -7.45
C THR A 50 9.49 -0.50 -8.44
N THR A 51 8.38 -0.60 -9.16
CA THR A 51 8.29 -1.49 -10.31
C THR A 51 9.17 -0.93 -11.43
N SER A 52 9.94 -1.81 -12.07
CA SER A 52 10.66 -1.44 -13.28
C SER A 52 9.63 -1.13 -14.38
N PRO A 53 9.87 -0.18 -15.30
CA PRO A 53 8.99 0.03 -16.46
C PRO A 53 8.80 -1.23 -17.33
N TRP A 54 9.68 -2.22 -17.18
CA TRP A 54 9.61 -3.52 -17.85
C TRP A 54 8.80 -4.56 -17.08
N ASP A 55 8.36 -4.24 -15.87
CA ASP A 55 7.56 -5.06 -14.94
C ASP A 55 6.07 -4.69 -15.01
N GLU A 56 5.70 -3.65 -15.79
CA GLU A 56 4.33 -3.18 -16.01
C GLU A 56 3.54 -4.02 -17.04
N SER A 57 3.86 -5.31 -17.21
CA SER A 57 3.13 -6.20 -18.15
C SER A 57 1.90 -6.89 -17.56
N GLU A 58 1.48 -6.57 -16.33
CA GLU A 58 0.32 -7.22 -15.69
C GLU A 58 -0.68 -6.21 -15.12
N ASP A 59 -1.12 -5.25 -15.93
CA ASP A 59 -2.48 -4.70 -15.83
C ASP A 59 -3.24 -5.07 -17.11
N VAL A 60 -3.54 -6.36 -17.25
CA VAL A 60 -4.58 -6.81 -18.19
C VAL A 60 -5.90 -6.68 -17.44
N GLN A 61 -6.51 -5.49 -17.51
CA GLN A 61 -7.90 -5.30 -17.12
C GLN A 61 -8.77 -5.94 -18.22
N GLU A 62 -9.32 -7.13 -17.95
CA GLU A 62 -10.43 -7.71 -18.71
C GLU A 62 -11.78 -7.23 -18.16
#